data_AF-A1C4N4-F1
#
_entry.id   AF-A1C4N4-F1
#
_cell.length_a   1.000
_cell.length_b   1.000
_cell.length_c   1.000
_cell.angle_alpha   90.00
_cell.angle_beta   90.00
_cell.angle_gamma   90.00
#
_symmetry.space_group_name_H-M   'P 1'
#
loop_
_entity.id
_entity.type
_entity.pdbx_description
1 polymer ?
#
loop_
_entity_poly.entity_id
_entity_poly.type
_entity_poly.pdbx_seq_one_letter_code
_entity_poly.pdbx_strand_id
1 'polypeptide(L)'
;MAALCNRLLDLTSAQCRIFSASFNPQRLRLGNNVLRQRLRGPVIAAWYPKKTVSFRDLEKTYRPLDLITFDEYEDDREEAIQVYVIPVARVRLLLIIATSAKLRGKGRPKKKRTAAESRSAKKKK
;
A
#
# COMPACT_ATOMS: atom_id res chain seq x y z
N MET A 1 38.65 -39.70 33.72
CA MET A 1 37.78 -38.67 33.08
C MET A 1 37.27 -39.07 31.69
N ALA A 2 38.11 -39.62 30.79
CA ALA A 2 37.71 -39.95 29.40
C ALA A 2 36.48 -40.88 29.28
N ALA A 3 36.37 -41.94 30.10
CA ALA A 3 35.22 -42.85 30.06
C ALA A 3 33.88 -42.20 30.49
N LEU A 4 33.93 -41.22 31.40
CA LEU A 4 32.74 -40.47 31.84
C LEU A 4 32.27 -39.52 30.72
N CYS A 5 33.21 -38.89 30.00
CA CYS A 5 32.90 -38.02 28.88
C CYS A 5 32.15 -38.75 27.75
N ASN A 6 32.52 -40.01 27.46
CA ASN A 6 31.84 -40.83 26.43
C ASN A 6 30.41 -41.20 26.86
N ARG A 7 30.21 -41.62 28.11
CA ARG A 7 28.88 -41.94 28.66
C ARG A 7 27.94 -40.72 28.63
N LEU A 8 28.46 -39.53 28.92
CA LEU A 8 27.68 -38.29 28.83
C LEU A 8 27.33 -37.91 27.39
N LEU A 9 28.23 -38.16 26.43
CA LEU A 9 27.93 -38.02 25.00
C LEU A 9 26.82 -38.97 24.54
N ASP A 10 26.81 -40.21 25.01
CA ASP A 10 25.76 -41.17 24.70
C ASP A 10 24.40 -40.76 25.25
N LEU A 11 24.37 -40.28 26.50
CA LEU A 11 23.15 -39.75 27.13
C LEU A 11 22.60 -38.56 26.34
N THR A 12 23.45 -37.57 26.04
CA THR A 12 23.05 -36.37 25.29
C THR A 12 22.60 -36.71 23.87
N SER A 13 23.24 -37.70 23.21
CA SER A 13 22.80 -38.26 21.93
C SER A 13 21.40 -38.86 22.02
N ALA A 14 21.13 -39.71 23.03
CA ALA A 14 19.83 -40.30 23.26
C ALA A 14 18.74 -39.25 23.56
N GLN A 15 19.07 -38.26 24.40
CA GLN A 15 18.19 -37.14 24.69
C GLN A 15 17.84 -36.35 23.42
N CYS A 16 18.84 -36.00 22.60
CA CYS A 16 18.61 -35.30 21.33
C CYS A 16 17.72 -36.11 20.38
N ARG A 17 17.87 -37.45 20.34
CA ARG A 17 16.99 -38.33 19.56
C ARG A 17 15.54 -38.30 20.07
N ILE A 18 15.34 -38.39 21.39
CA ILE A 18 14.00 -38.35 22.00
C ILE A 18 13.28 -37.04 21.69
N PHE A 19 13.98 -35.90 21.84
CA PHE A 19 13.38 -34.57 21.67
C PHE A 19 13.52 -33.99 20.27
N SER A 20 14.00 -34.78 19.29
CA SER A 20 14.27 -34.30 17.93
C SER A 20 15.13 -33.03 17.89
N ALA A 21 16.07 -32.91 18.83
CA ALA A 21 17.00 -31.81 18.92
C ALA A 21 18.30 -32.13 18.14
N SER A 22 18.96 -31.10 17.64
CA SER A 22 20.23 -31.23 16.92
C SER A 22 21.39 -31.60 17.85
N PHE A 23 22.03 -32.75 17.64
CA PHE A 23 23.24 -33.17 18.35
C PHE A 23 24.51 -32.66 17.62
N ASN A 24 25.34 -31.85 18.28
CA ASN A 24 26.56 -31.25 17.68
C ASN A 24 27.75 -31.26 18.67
N PRO A 25 28.43 -32.41 18.85
CA PRO A 25 29.51 -32.55 19.82
C PRO A 25 30.78 -31.76 19.45
N GLN A 26 31.05 -31.58 18.15
CA GLN A 26 32.21 -30.85 17.62
C GLN A 26 31.99 -29.33 17.55
N ARG A 27 30.79 -28.84 17.91
CA ARG A 27 30.43 -27.42 17.90
C ARG A 27 30.65 -26.73 16.54
N LEU A 28 30.37 -27.46 15.46
CA LEU A 28 30.45 -26.94 14.09
C LEU A 28 29.38 -25.86 13.84
N ARG A 29 29.67 -24.89 12.96
CA ARG A 29 28.74 -23.82 12.59
C ARG A 29 27.76 -24.27 11.50
N LEU A 30 26.69 -24.94 11.91
CA LEU A 30 25.67 -25.50 11.00
C LEU A 30 24.56 -24.50 10.61
N GLY A 31 24.59 -23.25 11.09
CA GLY A 31 23.56 -22.25 10.76
C GLY A 31 22.23 -22.39 11.51
N ASN A 32 22.12 -23.31 12.47
CA ASN A 32 20.90 -23.55 13.25
C ASN A 32 20.32 -22.29 13.94
N ASN A 33 21.12 -21.26 14.19
CA ASN A 33 20.65 -19.98 14.74
C ASN A 33 19.69 -19.27 13.77
N VAL A 34 20.00 -19.29 12.47
CA VAL A 34 19.17 -18.65 11.44
C VAL A 34 17.84 -19.38 11.30
N LEU A 35 17.85 -20.71 11.32
CA LEU A 35 16.63 -21.52 11.20
C LEU A 35 15.73 -21.44 12.45
N ARG A 36 16.32 -21.27 13.65
CA ARG A 36 15.57 -21.12 14.90
C ARG A 36 14.99 -19.71 15.08
N GLN A 37 15.48 -18.74 14.32
CA GLN A 37 14.98 -17.37 14.40
C GLN A 37 13.52 -17.32 13.93
N ARG A 38 12.63 -16.80 14.78
CA ARG A 38 11.22 -16.62 14.42
C ARG A 38 11.09 -15.60 13.28
N LEU A 39 10.28 -15.92 12.29
CA LEU A 39 9.98 -15.03 11.17
C LEU A 39 9.27 -13.77 11.67
N ARG A 40 9.75 -12.59 11.27
CA ARG A 40 9.17 -11.27 11.61
C ARG A 40 8.25 -10.70 10.52
N GLY A 41 8.16 -11.39 9.38
CA GLY A 41 7.36 -10.99 8.21
C GLY A 41 5.94 -10.48 8.52
N PRO A 42 5.10 -11.22 9.29
CA PRO A 42 3.72 -10.78 9.52
C PRO A 42 3.64 -9.48 10.32
N VAL A 43 4.53 -9.28 11.29
CA VAL A 43 4.59 -8.06 12.10
C VAL A 43 4.97 -6.86 11.24
N ILE A 44 5.95 -7.03 10.35
CA ILE A 44 6.43 -5.97 9.46
C ILE A 44 5.37 -5.63 8.40
N ALA A 45 4.70 -6.64 7.83
CA ALA A 45 3.66 -6.42 6.83
C ALA A 45 2.43 -5.67 7.40
N ALA A 46 2.14 -5.85 8.69
CA ALA A 46 1.04 -5.19 9.38
C ALA A 46 1.39 -3.77 9.90
N TRP A 47 2.55 -3.22 9.53
CA TRP A 47 3.03 -1.92 10.04
C TRP A 47 2.05 -0.78 9.75
N TYR A 48 1.52 -0.70 8.53
CA TYR A 48 0.48 0.27 8.19
C TYR A 48 -0.90 -0.36 8.39
N PRO A 49 -1.83 0.37 9.05
CA PRO A 49 -3.21 -0.06 9.15
C PRO A 49 -3.79 -0.33 7.75
N LYS A 50 -4.46 -1.48 7.61
CA LYS A 50 -5.18 -1.80 6.39
C LYS A 50 -6.36 -0.85 6.24
N LYS A 51 -6.68 -0.43 5.02
CA LYS A 51 -7.91 0.31 4.74
C LYS A 51 -9.10 -0.59 5.08
N THR A 52 -9.90 -0.18 6.07
CA THR A 52 -11.03 -0.97 6.58
C THR A 52 -12.31 -0.68 5.81
N VAL A 53 -12.70 0.59 5.74
CA VAL A 53 -13.91 1.05 5.06
C VAL A 53 -13.55 2.28 4.23
N SER A 54 -13.96 2.29 2.97
CA SER A 54 -13.85 3.46 2.10
C SER A 54 -15.20 4.17 1.97
N PHE A 55 -15.19 5.44 1.55
CA PHE A 55 -16.41 6.19 1.29
C PHE A 55 -17.31 5.51 0.24
N ARG A 56 -16.72 4.80 -0.73
CA ARG A 56 -17.45 4.00 -1.73
C ARG A 56 -18.20 2.82 -1.13
N ASP A 57 -17.64 2.21 -0.09
CA ASP A 57 -18.32 1.13 0.63
C ASP A 57 -19.55 1.69 1.36
N LEU A 58 -19.42 2.90 1.93
CA LEU A 58 -20.52 3.64 2.54
C LEU A 58 -21.62 3.95 1.52
N GLU A 59 -21.29 4.57 0.38
CA GLU A 59 -22.27 4.85 -0.69
C GLU A 59 -23.02 3.58 -1.13
N LYS A 60 -22.30 2.47 -1.31
CA LYS A 60 -22.90 1.19 -1.70
C LYS A 60 -23.87 0.65 -0.65
N THR A 61 -23.59 0.83 0.64
CA THR A 61 -24.49 0.38 1.72
C THR A 61 -25.77 1.21 1.82
N TYR A 62 -25.72 2.50 1.48
CA TYR A 62 -26.85 3.41 1.63
C TYR A 62 -27.64 3.63 0.34
N ARG A 63 -27.11 3.24 -0.82
CA ARG A 63 -27.81 3.27 -2.11
C ARG A 63 -29.17 2.55 -2.10
N PRO A 64 -29.36 1.38 -1.45
CA PRO A 64 -30.68 0.71 -1.38
C PRO A 64 -31.73 1.48 -0.55
N LEU A 65 -31.29 2.43 0.28
CA LEU A 65 -32.14 3.27 1.11
C LEU A 65 -32.47 4.61 0.43
N ASP A 66 -32.10 4.76 -0.85
CA ASP A 66 -32.21 5.99 -1.65
C ASP A 66 -31.56 7.22 -0.99
N LEU A 67 -30.55 6.99 -0.14
CA LEU A 67 -29.77 8.03 0.50
C LEU A 67 -28.59 8.43 -0.37
N ILE A 68 -28.38 9.74 -0.50
CA ILE A 68 -27.27 10.34 -1.24
C ILE A 68 -26.18 10.73 -0.25
N THR A 69 -24.93 10.36 -0.55
CA THR A 69 -23.76 10.68 0.24
C THR A 69 -22.92 11.73 -0.47
N PHE A 70 -22.45 12.75 0.25
CA PHE A 70 -21.59 13.81 -0.27
C PHE A 70 -20.16 13.63 0.28
N ASP A 71 -19.17 13.61 -0.61
CA ASP A 71 -17.74 13.54 -0.25
C ASP A 71 -17.12 14.92 -0.48
N GLU A 72 -17.16 15.77 0.55
CA GLU A 72 -16.68 17.16 0.48
C GLU A 72 -15.25 17.27 -0.06
N TYR A 73 -14.38 16.30 0.24
CA TYR A 73 -12.99 16.33 -0.22
C TYR A 73 -12.84 15.99 -1.70
N GLU A 74 -13.63 15.02 -2.19
CA GLU A 74 -13.68 14.75 -3.63
C GLU A 74 -14.36 15.91 -4.37
N ASP A 75 -15.44 16.47 -3.82
CA ASP A 75 -16.16 17.62 -4.38
C ASP A 75 -15.24 18.85 -4.48
N ASP A 76 -14.54 19.24 -3.40
CA ASP A 76 -13.57 20.35 -3.40
C ASP A 76 -12.45 20.13 -4.43
N ARG A 77 -11.97 18.89 -4.53
CA ARG A 77 -10.95 18.52 -5.51
C ARG A 77 -11.48 18.61 -6.93
N GLU A 78 -12.73 18.19 -7.14
CA GLU A 78 -13.41 18.32 -8.41
C GLU A 78 -13.66 19.77 -8.77
N GLU A 79 -14.12 20.61 -7.85
CA GLU A 79 -14.31 22.06 -8.03
C GLU A 79 -12.99 22.76 -8.40
N ALA A 80 -11.90 22.40 -7.73
CA ALA A 80 -10.56 22.89 -8.07
C ALA A 80 -10.14 22.51 -9.51
N ILE A 81 -10.61 21.37 -10.03
CA ILE A 81 -10.25 20.84 -11.35
C ILE A 81 -11.26 21.25 -12.44
N GLN A 82 -12.55 21.29 -12.13
CA GLN A 82 -13.69 21.42 -13.02
C GLN A 82 -14.76 22.26 -12.32
N VAL A 83 -15.12 23.41 -12.89
CA VAL A 83 -16.48 23.87 -12.66
C VAL A 83 -17.35 23.18 -13.70
N TYR A 84 -18.34 22.41 -13.23
CA TYR A 84 -19.46 21.94 -14.03
C TYR A 84 -20.30 23.14 -14.51
N VAL A 85 -20.44 23.30 -15.82
CA VAL A 85 -21.54 24.10 -16.41
C VAL A 85 -22.73 23.15 -16.49
N ILE A 86 -23.60 23.14 -15.50
CA ILE A 86 -24.94 22.55 -15.64
C ILE A 86 -25.76 23.58 -16.44
N PRO A 87 -26.28 23.26 -17.65
CA PRO A 87 -27.09 24.18 -18.41
C PRO A 87 -28.50 24.17 -17.79
N VAL A 88 -28.71 24.90 -16.70
CA VAL A 88 -30.07 25.22 -16.27
C VAL A 88 -30.56 26.34 -17.19
N ALA A 89 -31.48 25.98 -18.08
CA ALA A 89 -32.16 26.94 -18.94
C ALA A 89 -32.80 28.04 -18.07
N ARG A 90 -32.50 29.30 -18.37
CA ARG A 90 -32.91 30.54 -17.69
C ARG A 90 -32.13 30.86 -16.41
N VAL A 91 -31.10 31.69 -16.53
CA VAL A 91 -31.14 33.14 -16.28
C VAL A 91 -29.71 33.65 -16.37
N ARG A 92 -29.52 34.67 -17.21
CA ARG A 92 -28.25 35.33 -17.51
C ARG A 92 -27.96 36.39 -16.45
N LEU A 93 -27.51 35.99 -15.27
CA LEU A 93 -26.66 36.84 -14.42
C LEU A 93 -26.06 36.01 -13.28
N LEU A 94 -24.78 35.66 -13.39
CA LEU A 94 -23.99 35.17 -12.26
C LEU A 94 -22.69 35.96 -12.25
N LEU A 95 -22.40 36.54 -11.10
CA LEU A 95 -21.11 37.10 -10.75
C LEU A 95 -20.13 35.93 -10.61
N ILE A 96 -19.59 35.47 -11.75
CA ILE A 96 -18.68 34.33 -11.84
C ILE A 96 -17.30 34.81 -11.36
N ILE A 97 -16.99 34.62 -10.07
CA ILE A 97 -15.59 34.58 -9.63
C ILE A 97 -15.02 33.27 -10.19
N ALA A 98 -14.52 33.31 -11.44
CA ALA A 98 -13.94 32.17 -12.13
C ALA A 98 -12.62 31.77 -11.47
N THR A 99 -12.67 30.86 -10.50
CA THR A 99 -11.51 30.33 -9.78
C THR A 99 -10.85 29.13 -10.46
N SER A 100 -11.50 28.48 -11.42
CA SER A 100 -11.05 27.16 -11.90
C SER A 100 -9.80 27.19 -12.79
N ALA A 101 -8.93 26.19 -12.59
CA ALA A 101 -7.66 26.08 -13.31
C ALA A 101 -7.85 25.84 -14.82
N LYS A 102 -8.88 25.08 -15.23
CA LYS A 102 -9.18 24.81 -16.65
C LYS A 102 -9.63 26.06 -17.41
N LEU A 103 -10.49 26.90 -16.83
CA LEU A 103 -10.96 28.15 -17.47
C LEU A 103 -9.81 29.14 -17.68
N ARG A 104 -8.83 29.14 -16.79
CA ARG A 104 -7.63 30.00 -16.86
C ARG A 104 -6.54 29.44 -17.79
N GLY A 105 -6.78 28.33 -18.50
CA GLY A 105 -5.77 27.64 -19.29
C GLY A 105 -4.64 27.00 -18.46
N LYS A 106 -4.77 26.97 -17.13
CA LYS A 106 -3.85 26.33 -16.17
C LYS A 106 -4.24 24.87 -15.87
N GLY A 107 -5.05 24.27 -16.74
CA GLY A 107 -5.44 22.88 -16.64
C GLY A 107 -4.23 21.95 -16.81
N ARG A 108 -4.34 20.74 -16.24
CA ARG A 108 -3.28 19.74 -16.38
C ARG A 108 -3.06 19.41 -17.87
N PRO A 109 -1.81 19.42 -18.37
CA PRO A 109 -1.53 19.07 -19.76
C PRO A 109 -1.93 17.62 -20.06
N LYS A 110 -2.33 17.35 -21.30
CA LYS A 110 -2.70 16.01 -21.75
C LYS A 110 -1.54 15.04 -21.53
N LYS A 111 -1.77 13.96 -20.76
CA LYS A 111 -0.77 12.92 -20.52
C LYS A 111 -0.45 12.23 -21.85
N LYS A 112 0.79 12.35 -22.31
CA LYS A 112 1.32 11.68 -23.49
C LYS A 112 1.37 10.17 -23.21
N ARG A 113 0.75 9.36 -24.07
CA ARG A 113 0.65 7.90 -23.88
C ARG A 113 1.58 7.14 -24.83
N THR A 114 1.99 7.76 -25.93
CA THR A 114 2.84 7.12 -26.95
C THR A 114 4.22 7.80 -27.07
N ALA A 115 5.21 7.04 -27.55
CA ALA A 115 6.57 7.54 -27.76
C ALA A 115 6.66 8.62 -28.87
N ALA A 116 5.70 8.64 -29.81
CA ALA A 116 5.60 9.69 -30.83
C ALA A 116 5.23 11.04 -30.22
N GLU A 117 4.38 11.05 -29.19
CA GLU A 117 3.92 12.27 -28.49
C GLU A 117 5.01 12.87 -27.59
N SER A 118 5.96 12.07 -27.07
CA SER A 118 6.98 12.51 -26.09
C SER A 118 8.13 13.34 -26.67
N ARG A 119 8.31 13.38 -28.00
CA ARG A 119 9.47 14.01 -28.67
C ARG A 119 9.42 15.54 -28.79
N SER A 120 8.64 16.26 -27.98
CA SER A 120 8.47 17.72 -28.12
C SER A 120 9.53 18.58 -27.40
N ALA A 121 10.72 18.06 -27.11
CA ALA A 121 11.85 18.84 -26.56
C ALA A 121 13.12 18.78 -27.44
N LYS A 122 13.07 18.15 -28.63
CA LYS A 122 14.26 17.95 -29.49
C LYS A 122 14.50 19.02 -30.55
N LYS A 123 13.92 20.22 -30.40
CA LYS A 123 14.17 21.33 -31.31
C LYS A 123 14.13 22.68 -30.58
N LYS A 124 15.18 22.98 -29.82
CA LYS A 124 15.73 24.33 -29.77
C LYS A 124 17.04 24.26 -30.54
N LYS A 125 17.01 24.77 -31.77
CA LYS A 125 18.19 25.11 -32.56
C LYS A 125 18.53 26.55 -32.20
#